data_AF-A0A382TYC5-F1
#
_entry.id   AF-A0A382TYC5-F1
#
_cell.length_a   1.000
_cell.length_b   1.000
_cell.length_c   1.000
_cell.angle_alpha   90.00
_cell.angle_beta   90.00
_cell.angle_gamma   90.00
#
_symmetry.space_group_name_H-M   'P 1'
#
loop_
_entity.id
_entity.type
_entity.pdbx_description
1 polymer ?
#
loop_
_entity_poly.entity_id
_entity_poly.type
_entity_poly.pdbx_seq_one_letter_code
_entity_poly.pdbx_strand_id
1 'polypeptide(L)' 'MNDWIKKRVKETGKRNPILAQGHWHGHDGVGPFKTSQQAYDTMHIGDPKTAARLQAESRD' A
#
# COMPACT_ATOMS: atom_id res chain seq x y z
N MET A 1 7.47 17.33 6.54
CA MET A 1 6.96 16.38 5.52
C MET A 1 6.99 16.97 4.10
N ASN A 2 6.32 18.11 3.86
CA ASN A 2 6.16 18.66 2.50
C ASN A 2 7.46 19.10 1.81
N ASP A 3 8.43 19.65 2.55
CA ASP A 3 9.67 20.14 1.93
C ASP A 3 10.58 19.00 1.45
N TRP A 4 10.59 17.88 2.15
CA TRP A 4 11.27 16.65 1.72
C TRP A 4 10.67 16.11 0.42
N ILE A 5 9.34 16.13 0.30
CA ILE A 5 8.63 15.73 -0.93
C ILE A 5 9.04 16.66 -2.08
N LYS A 6 9.03 17.99 -1.88
CA LYS A 6 9.43 18.97 -2.90
C LYS A 6 10.87 18.76 -3.37
N LYS A 7 11.81 18.58 -2.43
CA LYS A 7 13.23 18.34 -2.73
C LYS A 7 13.40 17.10 -3.61
N ARG A 8 12.85 15.97 -3.20
CA ARG A 8 12.94 14.70 -3.95
C ARG A 8 12.28 14.78 -5.32
N VAL A 9 11.14 15.47 -5.45
CA VAL A 9 10.49 15.69 -6.76
C VAL A 9 11.40 16.52 -7.67
N LYS A 10 12.02 17.59 -7.14
CA LYS A 10 12.97 18.41 -7.90
C LYS A 10 14.19 17.61 -8.35
N GLU A 11 14.74 16.76 -7.48
CA GLU A 11 15.94 15.95 -7.76
C GLU A 11 15.68 14.80 -8.73
N THR A 12 14.52 14.15 -8.63
CA THR A 12 14.22 12.93 -9.40
C THR A 12 13.33 13.16 -10.62
N GLY A 13 12.65 14.31 -10.70
CA GLY A 13 11.59 14.58 -11.69
C GLY A 13 10.35 13.71 -11.52
N LYS A 14 10.34 12.77 -10.57
CA LYS A 14 9.26 11.81 -10.35
C LYS A 14 8.27 12.37 -9.34
N ARG A 15 6.99 12.50 -9.73
CA ARG A 15 5.87 12.87 -8.84
C ARG A 15 5.81 11.91 -7.64
N ASN A 16 5.44 12.44 -6.48
CA ASN A 16 5.20 11.63 -5.29
C ASN A 16 4.02 10.66 -5.54
N PRO A 17 4.23 9.33 -5.47
CA PRO A 17 3.17 8.35 -5.72
C PRO A 17 1.95 8.54 -4.82
N ILE A 18 2.14 8.89 -3.54
CA ILE A 18 1.04 9.14 -2.59
C ILE A 18 0.03 10.18 -3.12
N LEU A 19 0.46 11.11 -3.98
CA LEU A 19 -0.39 12.18 -4.53
C LEU A 19 -1.08 11.81 -5.85
N ALA A 20 -0.85 10.61 -6.38
CA ALA A 20 -1.42 10.13 -7.65
C ALA A 20 -1.87 8.66 -7.60
N GLN A 21 -1.69 7.99 -6.47
CA GLN A 21 -1.95 6.58 -6.33
C GLN A 21 -3.46 6.32 -6.24
N GLY A 22 -4.03 5.82 -7.34
CA GLY A 22 -5.41 5.37 -7.44
C GLY A 22 -5.60 3.97 -6.84
N HIS A 23 -6.06 3.01 -7.64
CA HIS A 23 -6.35 1.62 -7.25
C HIS A 23 -5.08 0.78 -7.05
N TRP A 24 -4.21 1.17 -6.12
CA TRP A 24 -2.94 0.47 -5.86
C TRP A 24 -3.10 -1.00 -5.47
N HIS A 25 -4.26 -1.34 -4.91
CA HIS A 25 -4.64 -2.68 -4.51
C HIS A 25 -5.24 -3.50 -5.65
N GLY A 26 -5.33 -2.95 -6.87
CA GLY A 26 -5.85 -3.65 -8.06
C GLY A 26 -7.37 -3.73 -8.14
N HIS A 27 -8.12 -3.11 -7.22
CA HIS A 27 -9.58 -3.06 -7.26
C HIS A 27 -10.09 -1.72 -7.79
N ASP A 28 -10.50 -1.72 -9.06
CA ASP A 28 -11.06 -0.55 -9.73
C ASP A 28 -12.34 -0.04 -9.04
N GLY A 29 -12.55 1.28 -9.10
CA GLY A 29 -13.71 1.95 -8.51
C GLY A 29 -13.72 2.12 -6.98
N VAL A 30 -12.84 1.44 -6.23
CA VAL A 30 -12.84 1.51 -4.75
C VAL A 30 -12.14 2.77 -4.21
N GLY A 31 -11.07 3.21 -4.89
CA GLY A 31 -10.18 4.28 -4.40
C GLY A 31 -9.42 3.86 -3.14
N PRO A 32 -8.90 4.81 -2.32
CA PRO A 32 -8.30 4.51 -1.03
C PRO A 32 -9.32 3.84 -0.09
N PHE A 33 -8.89 2.82 0.65
CA PHE A 33 -9.75 2.21 1.67
C PHE A 33 -10.09 3.21 2.76
N LYS A 34 -11.37 3.24 3.16
CA LYS A 34 -11.87 4.15 4.18
C LYS A 34 -11.81 3.56 5.59
N THR A 35 -11.75 2.24 5.71
CA THR A 35 -11.68 1.52 6.98
C THR A 35 -10.74 0.33 6.91
N SER A 36 -10.21 -0.08 8.06
CA SER A 36 -9.37 -1.27 8.17
C SER A 36 -10.12 -2.55 7.77
N GLN A 37 -11.41 -2.65 8.09
CA GLN A 37 -12.24 -3.80 7.72
C GLN A 37 -12.35 -3.94 6.20
N GLN A 38 -12.57 -2.83 5.47
CA GLN A 38 -12.63 -2.86 4.01
C GLN A 38 -11.31 -3.35 3.40
N ALA A 39 -10.17 -2.90 3.94
CA ALA A 39 -8.86 -3.36 3.50
C ALA A 39 -8.64 -4.86 3.74
N TYR A 40 -9.09 -5.35 4.91
CA TYR A 40 -9.04 -6.77 5.24
C TYR A 40 -9.95 -7.59 4.31
N ASP A 41 -11.20 -7.20 4.14
CA ASP A 41 -12.15 -7.96 3.31
C ASP A 41 -11.71 -8.00 1.84
N THR A 42 -11.09 -6.91 1.36
CA THR A 42 -10.66 -6.80 -0.04
C THR A 42 -9.34 -7.52 -0.30
N MET A 43 -8.30 -7.24 0.50
CA MET A 43 -6.93 -7.68 0.23
C MET A 43 -6.44 -8.76 1.20
N HIS A 44 -7.21 -9.07 2.23
CA HIS A 44 -6.81 -9.94 3.34
C HIS A 44 -5.50 -9.44 3.99
N ILE A 45 -5.27 -8.12 3.97
CA ILE A 45 -4.13 -7.48 4.63
C ILE A 45 -4.27 -7.71 6.13
N GLY A 46 -3.37 -8.54 6.67
CA GLY A 46 -3.41 -8.96 8.06
C GLY A 46 -4.08 -10.31 8.32
N ASP A 47 -4.38 -11.12 7.30
CA ASP A 47 -4.86 -12.50 7.50
C ASP A 47 -3.81 -13.33 8.28
N PRO A 48 -4.16 -13.80 9.50
CA PRO A 48 -3.26 -14.58 10.34
C PRO A 48 -2.79 -15.88 9.69
N LYS A 49 -3.63 -16.52 8.85
CA LYS A 49 -3.27 -17.78 8.19
C LYS A 49 -2.21 -17.55 7.12
N THR A 50 -2.38 -16.51 6.31
CA THR A 50 -1.37 -16.09 5.34
C THR A 50 -0.06 -15.70 6.03
N ALA A 51 -0.13 -14.95 7.13
CA ALA A 51 1.06 -14.59 7.91
C ALA A 51 1.79 -15.84 8.45
N ALA A 52 1.06 -16.79 9.03
CA ALA A 52 1.63 -18.04 9.55
C ALA A 52 2.31 -18.87 8.45
N ARG A 53 1.73 -18.94 7.25
CA ARG A 53 2.32 -19.65 6.10
C ARG A 53 3.63 -19.01 5.66
N LEU A 54 3.65 -17.69 5.47
CA LEU A 54 4.87 -16.96 5.09
C LEU A 54 5.97 -17.09 6.13
N GLN A 55 5.61 -17.05 7.42
CA GLN A 55 6.56 -17.24 8.52
C GLN A 55 7.10 -18.68 8.61
N ALA A 56 6.33 -19.68 8.17
CA ALA A 56 6.84 -21.05 8.06
C ALA A 56 7.84 -21.17 6.91
N GLU A 57 7.51 -20.63 5.73
CA GLU A 57 8.38 -20.62 4.53
C GLU A 57 9.69 -19.86 4.75
N SER A 58 9.72 -18.84 5.62
CA SER A 58 10.94 -18.06 5.89
C SER A 58 11.91 -18.70 6.90
N ARG A 59 11.56 -19.85 7.47
CA ARG A 59 12.35 -20.53 8.52
C ARG A 59 13.19 -21.69 7.98
N ASP A 60 13.08 -21.97 6.68
CA ASP A 60 13.91 -22.90 5.91
C ASP A 60 14.96 -22.14 5.10
#